data_AF-A0A2U1NMC2-F1
#
_entry.id   AF-A0A2U1NMC2-F1
#
_cell.length_a   1.000
_cell.length_b   1.000
_cell.length_c   1.000
_cell.angle_alpha   90.00
_cell.angle_beta   90.00
_cell.angle_gamma   90.00
#
_symmetry.space_group_name_H-M   'P 1'
#
loop_
_entity.id
_entity.type
_entity.pdbx_description
1 polymer ?
#
loop_
_entity_poly.entity_id
_entity_poly.type
_entity_poly.pdbx_seq_one_letter_code
_entity_poly.pdbx_strand_id
1 'polypeptide(L)'
;MSLALSDPYFKNLAKAERETCAQPFSKREFEFEKRGITKEDIRERIYMEILEYHLNMLKDFLYGNEPTGLMYPSAVDKFKKHFSHLEEHHGKGTAAPLLERQNSLSLPR
;
A
#
# COMPACT_ATOMS: atom_id res chain seq x y z
N MET A 1 -12.11 21.70 -14.37
CA MET A 1 -12.59 21.97 -12.99
C MET A 1 -12.60 23.46 -12.65
N SER A 2 -11.64 24.27 -13.12
CA SER A 2 -11.59 25.72 -12.83
C SER A 2 -12.84 26.54 -13.21
N LEU A 3 -13.55 26.16 -14.28
CA LEU A 3 -14.79 26.81 -14.71
C LEU A 3 -15.93 26.65 -13.70
N ALA A 4 -16.02 25.50 -13.02
CA ALA A 4 -17.08 25.23 -12.05
C ALA A 4 -16.94 26.07 -10.77
N LEU A 5 -15.70 26.41 -10.40
CA LEU A 5 -15.40 27.22 -9.21
C LEU A 5 -15.64 28.72 -9.44
N SER A 6 -15.82 29.12 -10.69
CA SER A 6 -16.21 30.48 -11.07
C SER A 6 -17.73 30.70 -11.00
N ASP A 7 -18.50 29.66 -10.69
CA ASP A 7 -19.96 29.74 -10.58
C ASP A 7 -20.40 30.64 -9.42
N PRO A 8 -21.45 31.47 -9.59
CA PRO A 8 -21.97 32.33 -8.54
C PRO A 8 -22.31 31.62 -7.23
N TYR A 9 -22.64 30.32 -7.27
CA TYR A 9 -22.87 29.48 -6.10
C TYR A 9 -21.65 29.44 -5.15
N PHE A 10 -20.43 29.49 -5.70
CA PHE A 10 -19.19 29.46 -4.92
C PHE A 10 -18.66 30.86 -4.55
N LYS A 11 -19.46 31.91 -4.75
CA LYS A 11 -19.07 33.28 -4.40
C LYS A 11 -18.72 33.35 -2.90
N ASN A 12 -17.47 33.68 -2.60
CA ASN A 12 -16.83 33.72 -1.27
C ASN A 12 -16.41 32.37 -0.65
N LEU A 13 -16.68 31.24 -1.32
CA LEU A 13 -16.20 29.91 -0.91
C LEU A 13 -14.96 29.50 -1.70
N ALA A 14 -14.97 29.72 -3.01
CA ALA A 14 -13.83 29.42 -3.87
C ALA A 14 -12.73 30.48 -3.70
N LYS A 15 -11.48 30.02 -3.59
CA LYS A 15 -10.28 30.88 -3.58
C LYS A 15 -9.26 30.25 -4.52
N ALA A 16 -9.31 30.65 -5.79
CA ALA A 16 -8.39 30.14 -6.82
C ALA A 16 -6.91 30.27 -6.39
N GLU A 17 -6.57 31.31 -5.62
CA GLU A 17 -5.21 31.55 -5.09
C GLU A 17 -4.75 30.54 -4.03
N ARG A 18 -5.69 29.82 -3.38
CA ARG A 18 -5.40 28.79 -2.38
C ARG A 18 -5.49 27.37 -2.93
N GLU A 19 -5.93 27.22 -4.16
CA GLU A 19 -6.05 25.93 -4.81
C GLU A 19 -4.72 25.62 -5.50
N THR A 20 -3.87 24.87 -4.82
CA THR A 20 -2.64 24.37 -5.44
C THR A 20 -3.03 23.37 -6.53
N CYS A 21 -2.91 23.78 -7.79
CA CYS A 21 -2.97 22.87 -8.91
C CYS A 21 -1.81 21.88 -8.82
N ALA A 22 -2.13 20.58 -8.86
CA ALA A 22 -1.11 19.56 -9.06
C ALA A 22 -0.39 19.84 -10.39
N GLN A 23 0.94 19.70 -10.38
CA GLN A 23 1.70 19.84 -11.61
C GLN A 23 1.26 18.73 -12.59
N PRO A 24 1.14 19.04 -13.89
CA PRO A 24 0.86 18.03 -14.89
C PRO A 24 1.94 16.94 -14.83
N PHE A 25 1.51 15.70 -14.58
CA PHE A 25 2.38 14.54 -14.68
C PHE A 25 2.81 14.33 -16.14
N SER A 26 4.06 13.92 -16.37
CA SER A 26 4.54 13.73 -17.73
C SER A 26 3.92 12.47 -18.35
N LYS A 27 3.67 12.47 -19.67
CA LYS A 27 3.16 11.28 -20.37
C LYS A 27 4.09 10.06 -20.23
N ARG A 28 5.38 10.30 -19.95
CA ARG A 28 6.38 9.25 -19.69
C ARG A 28 6.11 8.50 -18.40
N GLU A 29 5.57 9.16 -17.37
CA GLU A 29 5.23 8.54 -16.09
C GLU A 29 4.10 7.52 -16.22
N PHE A 30 3.29 7.58 -17.28
CA PHE A 30 2.24 6.61 -17.60
C PHE A 30 2.68 5.55 -18.63
N GLU A 31 3.95 5.53 -19.05
CA GLU A 31 4.41 4.51 -20.01
C GLU A 31 4.34 3.08 -19.46
N PHE A 32 4.31 2.90 -18.14
CA PHE A 32 4.13 1.59 -17.52
C PHE A 32 2.83 0.94 -17.98
N GLU A 33 1.73 1.70 -18.13
CA GLU A 33 0.41 1.19 -18.53
C GLU A 33 0.40 0.62 -19.96
N LYS A 34 1.31 1.08 -20.82
CA LYS A 34 1.46 0.57 -22.19
C LYS A 34 2.35 -0.67 -22.28
N ARG A 35 3.14 -0.95 -21.25
CA ARG A 35 3.99 -2.14 -21.17
C ARG A 35 3.14 -3.30 -20.65
N GLY A 36 3.42 -4.52 -21.09
CA GLY A 36 2.84 -5.70 -20.46
C GLY A 36 3.42 -5.83 -19.06
N ILE A 37 2.68 -5.41 -18.03
CA ILE A 37 3.12 -5.48 -16.63
C ILE A 37 2.67 -6.82 -16.05
N THR A 38 3.60 -7.57 -15.48
CA THR A 38 3.28 -8.80 -14.75
C THR A 38 2.87 -8.50 -13.31
N LYS A 39 2.25 -9.47 -12.64
CA LYS A 39 1.90 -9.34 -11.21
C LYS A 39 3.15 -9.14 -10.35
N GLU A 40 4.27 -9.71 -10.78
CA GLU A 40 5.58 -9.61 -10.16
C GLU A 40 6.13 -8.19 -10.25
N ASP A 41 6.03 -7.55 -11.41
CA ASP A 41 6.47 -6.17 -11.62
C ASP A 41 5.67 -5.18 -10.75
N ILE A 42 4.35 -5.38 -10.64
CA ILE A 42 3.49 -4.57 -9.75
C ILE A 42 3.92 -4.76 -8.29
N ARG A 43 4.16 -6.01 -7.89
CA ARG A 43 4.58 -6.35 -6.52
C ARG A 43 5.92 -5.70 -6.19
N GLU A 44 6.89 -5.76 -7.09
CA GLU A 44 8.20 -5.12 -6.93
C GLU A 44 8.04 -3.60 -6.83
N ARG A 45 7.23 -2.99 -7.70
CA ARG A 45 7.02 -1.54 -7.67
C ARG A 45 6.42 -1.06 -6.35
N ILE A 46 5.39 -1.75 -5.86
CA ILE A 46 4.79 -1.44 -4.55
C ILE A 46 5.80 -1.63 -3.43
N TYR A 47 6.63 -2.68 -3.51
CA TYR A 47 7.64 -2.94 -2.49
C TYR A 47 8.72 -1.86 -2.42
N MET A 48 9.23 -1.40 -3.58
CA MET A 48 10.22 -0.32 -3.61
C MET A 48 9.66 0.99 -3.05
N GLU A 49 8.40 1.30 -3.37
CA GLU A 49 7.72 2.48 -2.81
C GLU A 49 7.67 2.41 -1.28
N ILE A 50 7.29 1.26 -0.71
CA ILE A 50 7.28 1.06 0.75
C ILE A 50 8.68 1.25 1.35
N LEU A 51 9.72 0.73 0.70
CA LEU A 51 11.10 0.89 1.18
C LEU A 51 11.55 2.35 1.15
N GLU A 52 11.15 3.14 0.16
CA GLU A 52 11.47 4.57 0.05
C GLU A 52 11.01 5.36 1.30
N TYR A 53 9.85 5.00 1.87
CA TYR A 53 9.35 5.59 3.12
C TYR A 53 9.99 5.01 4.39
N HIS A 54 10.77 3.93 4.30
CA HIS A 54 11.34 3.21 5.44
C HIS A 54 12.87 3.07 5.34
N LEU A 55 13.59 4.14 5.65
CA LEU A 55 15.05 4.25 5.49
C LEU A 55 15.88 3.09 6.06
N ASN A 56 15.48 2.50 7.18
CA ASN A 56 16.20 1.37 7.78
C ASN A 56 16.02 0.10 6.94
N MET A 57 14.79 -0.19 6.49
CA MET A 57 14.51 -1.32 5.61
C MET A 57 15.15 -1.17 4.24
N LEU A 58 15.20 0.06 3.71
CA LEU A 58 15.89 0.37 2.47
C LEU A 58 17.40 0.09 2.58
N LYS A 59 18.03 0.44 3.71
CA LYS A 59 19.44 0.11 3.97
C LYS A 59 19.65 -1.39 4.04
N ASP A 60 18.80 -2.11 4.77
CA ASP A 60 18.89 -3.56 4.89
C ASP A 60 18.70 -4.24 3.52
N PHE A 61 17.79 -3.72 2.68
CA PHE A 61 17.57 -4.19 1.31
C PHE A 61 18.79 -3.97 0.39
N LEU A 62 19.48 -2.83 0.51
CA LEU A 62 20.63 -2.48 -0.35
C LEU A 62 21.94 -3.13 0.10
N TYR A 63 22.15 -3.32 1.41
CA TYR A 63 23.42 -3.75 1.99
C TYR A 63 23.36 -5.13 2.66
N GLY A 64 22.18 -5.75 2.76
CA GLY A 64 21.98 -7.08 3.30
C GLY A 64 22.52 -8.17 2.37
N ASN A 65 23.26 -9.14 2.92
CA ASN A 65 23.92 -10.23 2.19
C ASN A 65 23.02 -11.48 1.99
N GLU A 66 21.71 -11.35 2.16
CA GLU A 66 20.75 -12.46 1.97
C GLU A 66 19.92 -12.19 0.71
N PRO A 67 19.58 -13.22 -0.09
CA PRO A 67 18.73 -13.05 -1.26
C PRO A 67 17.42 -12.42 -0.79
N THR A 68 17.17 -11.20 -1.27
CA THR A 68 15.99 -10.36 -1.06
C THR A 68 14.72 -10.97 -1.70
N GLY A 69 14.63 -12.29 -1.76
CA GLY A 69 13.40 -13.01 -1.96
C GLY A 69 12.54 -12.90 -0.70
N LEU A 70 11.71 -11.86 -0.63
CA LEU A 70 10.53 -11.81 0.24
C LEU A 70 10.81 -11.78 1.76
N MET A 71 12.02 -11.43 2.20
CA MET A 71 12.41 -11.35 3.63
C MET A 71 11.86 -10.10 4.34
N TYR A 72 10.63 -9.70 4.04
CA TYR A 72 9.85 -8.85 4.91
C TYR A 72 8.48 -9.52 5.02
N PRO A 73 8.01 -9.85 6.23
CA PRO A 73 6.99 -10.87 6.42
C PRO A 73 5.76 -10.49 5.62
N SER A 74 5.64 -11.08 4.45
CA SER A 74 4.41 -11.06 3.70
C SER A 74 3.41 -11.66 4.65
N ALA A 75 2.50 -10.83 5.16
CA ALA A 75 1.47 -11.30 6.07
C ALA A 75 0.73 -12.49 5.45
N VAL A 76 0.82 -12.67 4.12
CA VAL A 76 0.42 -13.85 3.36
C VAL A 76 0.83 -15.17 4.02
N ASP A 77 2.07 -15.35 4.49
CA ASP A 77 2.45 -16.64 5.10
C ASP A 77 1.82 -16.82 6.48
N LYS A 78 1.67 -15.73 7.24
CA LYS A 78 0.88 -15.72 8.48
C LYS A 78 -0.59 -16.02 8.21
N PHE A 79 -1.17 -15.41 7.17
CA PHE A 79 -2.56 -15.61 6.73
C PHE A 79 -2.80 -17.03 6.23
N LYS A 80 -1.89 -17.59 5.43
CA LYS A 80 -1.94 -18.99 5.01
C LYS A 80 -1.95 -19.92 6.21
N LYS A 81 -1.05 -19.69 7.19
CA LYS A 81 -1.03 -20.47 8.43
C LYS A 81 -2.33 -20.34 9.23
N HIS A 82 -2.87 -19.12 9.35
CA HIS A 82 -4.17 -18.90 10.00
C HIS A 82 -5.31 -19.61 9.26
N PHE A 83 -5.30 -19.59 7.92
CA PHE A 83 -6.32 -20.21 7.09
C PHE A 83 -6.28 -21.74 7.18
N SER A 84 -5.09 -22.34 7.15
CA SER A 84 -4.91 -23.78 7.37
C SER A 84 -5.42 -24.22 8.74
N HIS A 85 -5.17 -23.43 9.79
CA HIS A 85 -5.68 -23.73 11.13
C HIS A 85 -7.21 -23.67 11.21
N LEU A 86 -7.86 -22.74 10.49
CA LEU A 86 -9.32 -22.65 10.46
C LEU A 86 -9.95 -23.82 9.70
N GLU A 87 -9.35 -24.25 8.58
CA GLU A 87 -9.82 -25.38 7.78
C GLU A 87 -9.73 -26.72 8.54
N GLU A 88 -8.63 -26.93 9.26
CA GLU A 88 -8.40 -28.14 10.07
C GLU A 88 -9.43 -28.32 11.19
N HIS A 89 -9.92 -27.21 11.76
CA HIS A 89 -10.87 -27.21 12.88
C HIS A 89 -12.34 -27.05 12.47
N HIS A 90 -12.65 -26.72 11.21
CA HIS A 90 -14.04 -26.51 10.75
C HIS A 90 -14.90 -27.80 10.76
N GLY A 91 -14.29 -28.98 10.83
CA GLY A 91 -14.99 -30.27 10.91
C GLY A 91 -15.39 -30.72 12.32
N LYS A 92 -14.88 -30.06 13.38
CA LYS A 92 -15.16 -30.40 14.79
C LYS A 92 -15.72 -29.16 15.46
N GLY A 93 -17.02 -29.11 15.71
CA GLY A 93 -17.80 -27.94 16.17
C GLY A 93 -17.43 -27.33 17.53
N THR A 94 -16.16 -27.05 17.79
CA THR A 94 -15.66 -26.33 18.96
C THR A 94 -15.27 -24.91 18.53
N ALA A 95 -15.89 -23.92 19.16
CA ALA A 95 -15.67 -22.50 18.90
C ALA A 95 -14.16 -22.18 18.85
N ALA A 96 -13.73 -21.55 17.76
CA ALA A 96 -12.36 -21.12 17.56
C ALA A 96 -11.90 -20.21 18.72
N PRO A 97 -10.63 -20.29 19.18
CA PRO A 97 -10.13 -19.38 20.19
C PRO A 97 -10.21 -17.95 19.63
N LEU A 98 -10.79 -17.04 20.41
CA LEU A 98 -10.87 -15.62 20.11
C LEU A 98 -9.45 -15.12 19.77
N LEU A 99 -9.23 -14.79 18.50
CA LEU A 99 -7.96 -14.25 18.04
C LEU A 99 -7.72 -12.96 18.81
N GLU A 100 -6.74 -13.01 19.72
CA GLU A 100 -6.26 -11.85 20.43
C GLU A 100 -5.75 -10.89 19.37
N ARG A 101 -6.51 -9.82 19.15
CA ARG A 101 -6.22 -8.78 18.18
C ARG A 101 -4.92 -8.14 18.64
N GLN A 102 -3.79 -8.68 18.21
CA GLN A 102 -2.51 -8.04 18.45
C GLN A 102 -2.59 -6.71 17.73
N ASN A 103 -2.79 -5.66 18.53
CA ASN A 103 -2.81 -4.28 18.11
C ASN A 103 -1.54 -4.06 17.30
N SER A 104 -1.67 -4.06 15.98
CA SER A 104 -0.65 -3.55 15.07
C SER A 104 -0.33 -2.15 15.57
N LEU A 105 0.95 -1.91 15.90
CA LEU A 105 1.47 -0.64 16.39
C LEU A 105 0.72 0.50 15.71
N SER A 106 -0.12 1.20 16.47
CA SER A 106 -0.79 2.38 16.00
C SER A 106 0.27 3.40 15.62
N LEU A 107 0.16 3.95 14.42
CA LEU A 107 1.00 5.07 13.97
C LEU A 107 0.98 6.20 15.00
N PRO A 108 2.12 6.82 15.33
CA PRO A 108 2.13 8.00 16.18
C PRO A 108 1.34 9.13 15.51
N ARG A 109 0.59 9.87 16.32
CA ARG A 109 -0.14 11.09 15.91
C ARG A 109 0.82 12.25 15.68
#